data_AF-A0A1X7VNE7-F1
#
_entry.id   AF-A0A1X7VNE7-F1
#
_cell.length_a   1.000
_cell.length_b   1.000
_cell.length_c   1.000
_cell.angle_alpha   90.00
_cell.angle_beta   90.00
_cell.angle_gamma   90.00
#
_symmetry.space_group_name_H-M   'P 1'
#
loop_
_entity.id
_entity.type
_entity.pdbx_description
1 polymer ?
#
loop_
_entity_poly.entity_id
_entity_poly.type
_entity_poly.pdbx_seq_one_letter_code
_entity_poly.pdbx_strand_id
1 'polypeptide(L)'
;MAEEDSREIETEETSESGQNNERNITASEMEREITEMKKNWEKTSEYIKQMEKVEEEMDYEFKKIMAEMESIQKAIKKLDRDQENKKERFKILKEKVGEAKELKEKACNTIQKLQKNPSSVKEAEVKEILDETKLFQRDWRQQWDEYYMKIACLAALRSKDPRTPVGACIVDRKNGQIVGIGYNSMPKDKDFTWEGLSSTKETSFSDRQRNSEYKYAYVVHAAVNAILNKTKESIKGCTLYTTLHPDDDCARAIVTAGIKKVVYCMYKRDKNLEVGMKIADVFFDIKGVKLRKLPEASLKVCEYVKELQNRIDVGGKNKSSEEQSGEEEPSVDRKIEPASWEKFFMSMAKLSQERPGDFKNKAVGACIASPDNQIMAVTYSGEPDGIEDEVKRLAKERHDLTLTKIPEFYTHAEYRAIVGKPSVRGYTLYVTSYPCNVCAKVIVESGIKEVVHYKNGDWNDDRCYSSRKILTTCLGPSNIRLVSLYVALISFFDRKYGNGDSINESQDEASRSIAIEEPGHT
;
A
#
# COMPACT_ATOMS: atom_id res chain seq x y z
N MET A 1 -94.48 -30.73 15.87
CA MET A 1 -93.02 -30.59 16.01
C MET A 1 -92.79 -29.11 16.29
N ALA A 2 -93.01 -28.61 17.52
CA ALA A 2 -92.31 -28.93 18.79
C ALA A 2 -90.80 -28.63 18.61
N GLU A 3 -90.10 -27.74 19.33
CA GLU A 3 -90.25 -26.98 20.59
C GLU A 3 -89.37 -25.70 20.43
N GLU A 4 -89.73 -24.51 20.91
CA GLU A 4 -89.48 -23.99 22.28
C GLU A 4 -88.06 -24.22 22.81
N ASP A 5 -87.25 -23.16 22.93
CA ASP A 5 -86.68 -22.78 24.23
C ASP A 5 -86.19 -21.32 24.21
N SER A 6 -87.04 -20.46 24.76
CA SER A 6 -86.74 -19.10 25.21
C SER A 6 -86.10 -19.18 26.59
N ARG A 7 -84.89 -18.63 26.76
CA ARG A 7 -84.39 -18.24 28.09
C ARG A 7 -83.93 -16.80 28.07
N GLU A 8 -84.76 -15.98 28.69
CA GLU A 8 -84.42 -14.69 29.27
C GLU A 8 -83.20 -14.86 30.19
N ILE A 9 -82.19 -14.02 30.00
CA ILE A 9 -81.20 -13.75 31.04
C ILE A 9 -81.42 -12.29 31.41
N GLU A 10 -81.95 -12.13 32.62
CA GLU A 10 -82.21 -10.87 33.29
C GLU A 10 -80.94 -10.01 33.37
N THR A 11 -81.17 -8.72 33.18
CA THR A 11 -80.26 -7.62 33.41
C THR A 11 -79.93 -7.50 34.89
N GLU A 12 -78.69 -7.78 35.30
CA GLU A 12 -78.11 -7.21 36.51
C GLU A 12 -77.18 -6.07 36.14
N GLU A 13 -77.71 -4.84 36.27
CA GLU A 13 -76.93 -3.62 36.36
C GLU A 13 -76.03 -3.71 37.60
N THR A 14 -74.74 -3.97 37.39
CA THR A 14 -73.70 -3.64 38.37
C THR A 14 -72.96 -2.41 37.87
N SER A 15 -73.33 -1.27 38.46
CA SER A 15 -72.65 0.00 38.32
C SER A 15 -71.27 -0.05 38.99
N GLU A 16 -70.24 -0.44 38.25
CA GLU A 16 -68.85 -0.15 38.64
C GLU A 16 -68.35 1.08 37.88
N SER A 17 -68.21 2.16 38.65
CA SER A 17 -67.62 3.43 38.27
C SER A 17 -66.10 3.29 38.10
N GLY A 18 -65.68 2.67 36.99
CA GLY A 18 -64.32 2.77 36.49
C GLY A 18 -64.19 3.99 35.60
N GLN A 19 -63.49 5.03 36.06
CA GLN A 19 -63.06 6.15 35.21
C GLN A 19 -62.07 5.64 34.14
N ASN A 20 -62.58 5.11 33.03
CA ASN A 20 -61.81 4.93 31.82
C ASN A 20 -61.64 6.30 31.15
N ASN A 21 -60.47 6.88 31.36
CA ASN A 21 -60.04 8.11 30.72
C ASN A 21 -59.64 7.80 29.26
N GLU A 22 -60.63 7.48 28.41
CA GLU A 22 -60.43 7.36 26.97
C GLU A 22 -60.14 8.76 26.39
N ARG A 23 -58.87 9.04 26.11
CA ARG A 23 -58.50 10.23 25.33
C ARG A 23 -59.10 10.08 23.93
N ASN A 24 -60.07 10.93 23.59
CA ASN A 24 -60.53 11.10 22.21
C ASN A 24 -59.40 11.74 21.39
N ILE A 25 -58.58 10.90 20.76
CA ILE A 25 -57.50 11.32 19.85
C ILE A 25 -58.15 11.72 18.52
N THR A 26 -57.90 12.94 18.06
CA THR A 26 -58.42 13.43 16.77
C THR A 26 -57.75 12.72 15.59
N ALA A 27 -58.42 12.62 14.44
CA ALA A 27 -57.84 12.00 13.24
C ALA A 27 -56.49 12.61 12.84
N SER A 28 -56.29 13.93 13.04
CA SER A 28 -55.00 14.57 12.77
C SER A 28 -53.91 14.23 13.79
N GLU A 29 -54.27 13.99 15.06
CA GLU A 29 -53.31 13.51 16.07
C GLU A 29 -52.87 12.09 15.77
N MET A 30 -53.81 11.23 15.33
CA MET A 30 -53.52 9.86 14.90
C MET A 30 -52.62 9.83 13.66
N GLU A 31 -52.87 10.68 12.66
CA GLU A 31 -52.01 10.82 11.49
C GLU A 31 -50.60 11.31 11.86
N ARG A 32 -50.49 12.24 12.82
CA ARG A 32 -49.21 12.73 13.33
C ARG A 32 -48.44 11.62 14.06
N GLU A 33 -49.10 10.85 14.92
CA GLU A 33 -48.51 9.70 15.61
C GLU A 33 -48.06 8.62 14.63
N ILE A 34 -48.88 8.27 13.63
CA ILE A 34 -48.49 7.31 12.58
C ILE A 34 -47.27 7.80 11.80
N THR A 35 -47.20 9.09 11.48
CA THR A 35 -46.08 9.69 10.76
C THR A 35 -44.80 9.66 11.61
N GLU A 36 -44.92 9.96 12.90
CA GLU A 36 -43.81 9.92 13.85
C GLU A 36 -43.33 8.47 14.10
N MET A 37 -44.25 7.52 14.20
CA MET A 37 -43.95 6.09 14.27
C MET A 37 -43.23 5.59 13.00
N LYS A 38 -43.69 5.99 11.80
CA LYS A 38 -43.01 5.65 10.54
C LYS A 38 -41.59 6.21 10.48
N LYS A 39 -41.40 7.47 10.86
CA LYS A 39 -40.08 8.11 10.91
C LYS A 39 -39.14 7.43 11.91
N ASN A 40 -39.66 7.05 13.08
CA ASN A 40 -38.89 6.30 14.07
C ASN A 40 -38.54 4.89 13.58
N TRP A 41 -39.48 4.20 12.92
CA TRP A 41 -39.23 2.90 12.30
C TRP A 41 -38.14 2.95 11.22
N GLU A 42 -38.21 3.92 10.31
CA GLU A 42 -37.19 4.14 9.27
C GLU A 42 -35.81 4.41 9.89
N LYS A 43 -35.76 5.25 10.94
CA LYS A 43 -34.53 5.56 11.67
C LYS A 43 -33.94 4.34 12.38
N THR A 44 -34.78 3.53 13.04
CA THR A 44 -34.36 2.27 13.67
C THR A 44 -33.85 1.27 12.62
N SER A 45 -34.54 1.14 11.48
CA SER A 45 -34.10 0.27 10.38
C SER A 45 -32.74 0.68 9.83
N GLU A 46 -32.50 1.99 9.66
CA GLU A 46 -31.21 2.51 9.21
C GLU A 46 -30.09 2.22 10.24
N TYR A 47 -30.36 2.38 11.54
CA TYR A 47 -29.38 2.06 12.59
C TYR A 47 -29.04 0.57 12.64
N ILE A 48 -30.04 -0.31 12.49
CA ILE A 48 -29.80 -1.76 12.42
C ILE A 48 -28.87 -2.07 11.24
N LYS A 49 -29.17 -1.57 10.04
CA LYS A 49 -28.31 -1.77 8.86
C LYS A 49 -26.88 -1.26 9.06
N GLN A 50 -26.72 -0.11 9.72
CA GLN A 50 -25.41 0.45 10.02
C GLN A 50 -24.63 -0.44 11.00
N MET A 51 -25.28 -0.98 12.03
CA MET A 51 -24.64 -1.87 13.01
C MET A 51 -24.35 -3.25 12.43
N GLU A 52 -25.24 -3.83 11.62
CA GLU A 52 -25.00 -5.09 10.90
C GLU A 52 -23.76 -4.96 10.02
N LYS A 53 -23.63 -3.85 9.30
CA LYS A 53 -22.43 -3.55 8.51
C LYS A 53 -21.17 -3.45 9.36
N VAL A 54 -21.22 -2.81 10.53
CA VAL A 54 -20.09 -2.74 11.46
C VAL A 54 -19.72 -4.15 11.95
N GLU A 55 -20.70 -4.97 12.30
CA GLU A 55 -20.50 -6.35 12.74
C GLU A 55 -19.78 -7.17 11.66
N GLU A 56 -20.27 -7.14 10.42
CA GLU A 56 -19.66 -7.85 9.28
C GLU A 56 -18.23 -7.36 9.01
N GLU A 57 -18.02 -6.04 8.97
CA GLU A 57 -16.70 -5.45 8.71
C GLU A 57 -15.70 -5.79 9.82
N MET A 58 -16.11 -5.73 11.09
CA MET A 58 -15.23 -6.05 12.23
C MET A 58 -14.98 -7.55 12.37
N ASP A 59 -15.94 -8.41 12.05
CA ASP A 59 -15.74 -9.86 11.99
C ASP A 59 -14.70 -10.24 10.92
N TYR A 60 -14.80 -9.62 9.75
CA TYR A 60 -13.81 -9.81 8.68
C TYR A 60 -12.41 -9.38 9.11
N GLU A 61 -12.26 -8.18 9.68
CA GLU A 61 -10.94 -7.71 10.16
C GLU A 61 -10.43 -8.55 11.34
N PHE A 62 -11.29 -8.97 12.26
CA PHE A 62 -10.93 -9.87 13.36
C PHE A 62 -10.32 -11.19 12.83
N LYS A 63 -10.99 -11.85 11.88
CA LYS A 63 -10.52 -13.10 11.26
C LYS A 63 -9.15 -12.92 10.60
N LYS A 64 -8.96 -11.82 9.87
CA LYS A 64 -7.70 -11.48 9.20
C LYS A 64 -6.56 -11.25 10.18
N ILE A 65 -6.78 -10.44 11.22
CA ILE A 65 -5.76 -10.16 12.24
C ILE A 65 -5.37 -11.46 12.97
N MET A 66 -6.34 -12.32 13.27
CA MET A 66 -6.10 -13.63 13.89
C MET A 66 -5.22 -14.53 13.02
N ALA A 67 -5.49 -14.61 11.71
CA ALA A 67 -4.67 -15.37 10.77
C ALA A 67 -3.21 -14.86 10.74
N GLU A 68 -3.01 -13.54 10.73
CA GLU A 68 -1.68 -12.93 10.82
C GLU A 68 -0.97 -13.28 12.14
N MET A 69 -1.69 -13.23 13.27
CA MET A 69 -1.15 -13.57 14.59
C MET A 69 -0.68 -15.03 14.66
N GLU A 70 -1.47 -15.97 14.16
CA GLU A 70 -1.10 -17.38 14.12
C GLU A 70 0.16 -17.62 13.28
N SER A 71 0.26 -16.95 12.13
CA SER A 71 1.44 -17.01 11.25
C SER A 71 2.71 -16.52 11.95
N ILE A 72 2.62 -15.39 12.67
CA ILE A 72 3.73 -14.84 13.46
C ILE A 72 4.10 -15.77 14.61
N GLN A 73 3.10 -16.31 15.33
CA GLN A 73 3.35 -17.24 16.44
C GLN A 73 4.08 -18.50 15.96
N LYS A 74 3.70 -19.05 14.80
CA LYS A 74 4.41 -20.18 14.16
C LYS A 74 5.85 -19.83 13.81
N ALA A 75 6.13 -18.60 13.36
CA ALA A 75 7.48 -18.18 13.01
C ALA A 75 8.37 -17.89 14.22
N ILE A 76 7.83 -17.33 15.31
CA ILE A 76 8.57 -17.14 16.56
C ILE A 76 9.05 -18.49 17.11
N LYS A 77 8.20 -19.53 17.05
CA LYS A 77 8.55 -20.90 17.46
C LYS A 77 9.69 -21.53 16.64
N LYS A 78 9.94 -21.06 15.41
CA LYS A 78 10.95 -21.62 14.49
C LYS A 78 12.34 -20.98 14.60
N LEU A 79 12.61 -20.16 15.62
CA LEU A 79 13.94 -19.54 15.85
C LEU A 79 14.45 -18.73 14.64
N ASP A 80 13.60 -17.86 14.09
CA ASP A 80 13.99 -16.95 13.00
C ASP A 80 14.88 -15.78 13.51
N ARG A 81 15.74 -15.21 12.66
CA ARG A 81 16.73 -14.17 13.01
C ARG A 81 16.15 -12.84 13.50
N ASP A 82 14.84 -12.62 13.34
CA ASP A 82 14.15 -11.36 13.60
C ASP A 82 13.08 -11.49 14.71
N GLN A 83 13.41 -12.12 15.84
CA GLN A 83 12.43 -12.42 16.89
C GLN A 83 11.84 -11.18 17.57
N GLU A 84 12.64 -10.12 17.73
CA GLU A 84 12.24 -8.93 18.49
C GLU A 84 11.14 -8.14 17.78
N ASN A 85 11.33 -7.83 16.49
CA ASN A 85 10.31 -7.16 15.67
C ASN A 85 9.03 -7.99 15.56
N LYS A 86 9.15 -9.32 15.51
CA LYS A 86 7.99 -10.24 15.46
C LYS A 86 7.21 -10.26 16.77
N LYS A 87 7.88 -10.24 17.92
CA LYS A 87 7.23 -10.15 19.23
C LYS A 87 6.50 -8.82 19.41
N GLU A 88 7.11 -7.70 19.01
CA GLU A 88 6.47 -6.40 19.07
C GLU A 88 5.23 -6.33 18.16
N ARG A 89 5.35 -6.85 16.94
CA ARG A 89 4.20 -6.95 16.02
C ARG A 89 3.08 -7.83 16.59
N PHE A 90 3.42 -8.97 17.21
CA PHE A 90 2.43 -9.84 17.83
C PHE A 90 1.66 -9.12 18.96
N LYS A 91 2.35 -8.28 19.75
CA LYS A 91 1.72 -7.46 20.79
C LYS A 91 0.72 -6.47 20.20
N ILE A 92 1.11 -5.74 19.16
CA ILE A 92 0.24 -4.78 18.45
C ILE A 92 -0.99 -5.49 17.87
N LEU A 93 -0.81 -6.65 17.22
CA LEU A 93 -1.92 -7.40 16.65
C LEU A 93 -2.87 -7.89 17.75
N LYS A 94 -2.36 -8.36 18.89
CA LYS A 94 -3.19 -8.80 20.03
C LYS A 94 -4.09 -7.69 20.55
N GLU A 95 -3.56 -6.46 20.65
CA GLU A 95 -4.34 -5.27 21.03
C GLU A 95 -5.45 -4.99 20.00
N LYS A 96 -5.12 -5.02 18.70
CA LYS A 96 -6.09 -4.80 17.62
C LYS A 96 -7.16 -5.89 17.51
N VAL A 97 -6.84 -7.15 17.82
CA VAL A 97 -7.86 -8.22 17.96
C VAL A 97 -8.84 -7.89 19.08
N GLY A 98 -8.34 -7.38 20.21
CA GLY A 98 -9.17 -6.96 21.33
C GLY A 98 -10.13 -5.84 20.91
N GLU A 99 -9.61 -4.77 20.30
CA GLU A 99 -10.42 -3.65 19.81
C GLU A 99 -11.49 -4.10 18.79
N ALA A 100 -11.12 -4.91 17.79
CA ALA A 100 -12.06 -5.41 16.78
C ALA A 100 -13.17 -6.28 17.39
N LYS A 101 -12.82 -7.14 18.34
CA LYS A 101 -13.78 -7.98 19.06
C LYS A 101 -14.74 -7.14 19.91
N GLU A 102 -14.22 -6.15 20.63
CA GLU A 102 -15.03 -5.25 21.46
C GLU A 102 -16.03 -4.45 20.59
N LEU A 103 -15.59 -3.89 19.47
CA LEU A 103 -16.46 -3.17 18.54
C LEU A 103 -17.54 -4.07 17.94
N LYS A 104 -17.19 -5.32 17.58
CA LYS A 104 -18.15 -6.32 17.13
C LYS A 104 -19.21 -6.60 18.21
N GLU A 105 -18.79 -6.85 19.44
CA GLU A 105 -19.70 -7.10 20.57
C GLU A 105 -20.61 -5.89 20.87
N LYS A 106 -20.06 -4.67 20.83
CA LYS A 106 -20.84 -3.42 20.95
C LYS A 106 -21.91 -3.31 19.86
N ALA A 107 -21.57 -3.61 18.61
CA ALA A 107 -22.52 -3.60 17.51
C ALA A 107 -23.64 -4.64 17.69
N CYS A 108 -23.30 -5.91 18.00
CA CYS A 108 -24.28 -6.96 18.26
C CYS A 108 -25.23 -6.60 19.41
N ASN A 109 -24.69 -6.09 20.51
CA ASN A 109 -25.49 -5.69 21.68
C ASN A 109 -26.45 -4.55 21.32
N THR A 110 -26.01 -3.57 20.53
CA THR A 110 -26.86 -2.46 20.06
C THR A 110 -27.98 -2.95 19.13
N ILE A 111 -27.70 -3.89 18.22
CA ILE A 111 -28.73 -4.53 17.38
C ILE A 111 -29.79 -5.20 18.26
N GLN A 112 -29.39 -5.97 19.26
CA GLN A 112 -30.32 -6.64 20.18
C GLN A 112 -31.17 -5.63 20.98
N LYS A 113 -30.59 -4.51 21.42
CA LYS A 113 -31.33 -3.43 22.10
C LYS A 113 -32.35 -2.78 21.16
N LEU A 114 -31.95 -2.46 19.93
CA LEU A 114 -32.83 -1.86 18.92
C LEU A 114 -34.01 -2.78 18.56
N GLN A 115 -33.80 -4.09 18.48
CA GLN A 115 -34.86 -5.07 18.21
C GLN A 115 -35.84 -5.24 19.38
N LYS A 116 -35.37 -5.17 20.63
CA LYS A 116 -36.20 -5.33 21.83
C LYS A 116 -36.93 -4.05 22.24
N ASN A 117 -36.24 -2.93 22.24
CA ASN A 117 -36.78 -1.63 22.64
C ASN A 117 -36.04 -0.49 21.88
N PRO A 118 -36.56 -0.06 20.72
CA PRO A 118 -35.94 0.97 19.89
C PRO A 118 -35.65 2.28 20.62
N SER A 119 -36.50 2.67 21.57
CA SER A 119 -36.39 3.92 22.34
C SER A 119 -35.25 3.90 23.36
N SER A 120 -34.65 2.73 23.64
CA SER A 120 -33.57 2.58 24.62
C SER A 120 -32.19 2.98 24.09
N VAL A 121 -32.02 3.02 22.77
CA VAL A 121 -30.73 3.35 22.13
C VAL A 121 -30.73 4.79 21.68
N LYS A 122 -29.76 5.56 22.17
CA LYS A 122 -29.59 6.97 21.79
C LYS A 122 -28.79 7.06 20.49
N GLU A 123 -29.12 8.04 19.66
CA GLU A 123 -28.35 8.37 18.44
C GLU A 123 -26.85 8.62 18.74
N ALA A 124 -26.54 9.16 19.91
CA ALA A 124 -25.16 9.35 20.36
C ALA A 124 -24.38 8.02 20.49
N GLU A 125 -25.02 6.95 21.00
CA GLU A 125 -24.40 5.63 21.18
C GLU A 125 -24.07 5.00 19.82
N VAL A 126 -25.01 5.07 18.86
CA VAL A 126 -24.78 4.59 17.49
C VAL A 126 -23.65 5.37 16.81
N LYS A 127 -23.65 6.70 16.96
CA LYS A 127 -22.62 7.57 16.38
C LYS A 127 -21.23 7.30 16.98
N GLU A 128 -21.14 7.08 18.28
CA GLU A 128 -19.89 6.73 18.97
C GLU A 128 -19.30 5.43 18.42
N ILE A 129 -20.09 4.36 18.32
CA ILE A 129 -19.63 3.07 17.75
C ILE A 129 -19.15 3.25 16.30
N LEU A 130 -19.88 4.04 15.49
CA LEU A 130 -19.48 4.34 14.12
C LEU A 130 -18.16 5.11 14.05
N ASP A 131 -17.94 6.06 14.96
CA ASP A 131 -16.74 6.88 14.99
C ASP A 131 -15.53 6.08 15.53
N GLU A 132 -15.72 5.23 16.54
CA GLU A 132 -14.72 4.26 17.01
C GLU A 132 -14.35 3.27 15.89
N THR A 133 -15.34 2.75 15.16
CA THR A 133 -15.11 1.84 14.03
C THR A 133 -14.32 2.52 12.92
N LYS A 134 -14.67 3.76 12.56
CA LYS A 134 -13.90 4.55 11.57
C LYS A 134 -12.47 4.79 12.04
N LEU A 135 -12.28 5.04 13.33
CA LEU A 135 -10.97 5.25 13.93
C LEU A 135 -10.12 3.98 13.85
N PHE A 136 -10.67 2.84 14.28
CA PHE A 136 -10.04 1.52 14.16
C PHE A 136 -9.65 1.24 12.70
N GLN A 137 -10.58 1.41 11.76
CA GLN A 137 -10.30 1.21 10.34
C GLN A 137 -9.21 2.13 9.81
N ARG A 138 -9.17 3.39 10.26
CA ARG A 138 -8.15 4.34 9.86
C ARG A 138 -6.78 3.90 10.35
N ASP A 139 -6.69 3.55 11.62
CA ASP A 139 -5.44 3.16 12.27
C ASP A 139 -4.95 1.80 11.73
N TRP A 140 -5.86 0.85 11.51
CA TRP A 140 -5.55 -0.42 10.86
C TRP A 140 -5.13 -0.27 9.40
N ARG A 141 -5.71 0.68 8.66
CA ARG A 141 -5.28 1.01 7.29
C ARG A 141 -3.93 1.72 7.25
N GLN A 142 -3.49 2.33 8.35
CA GLN A 142 -2.27 3.13 8.39
C GLN A 142 -1.03 2.31 8.01
N GLN A 143 -0.94 1.03 8.39
CA GLN A 143 0.19 0.17 7.99
C GLN A 143 0.29 0.00 6.46
N TRP A 144 -0.83 0.03 5.75
CA TRP A 144 -0.86 -0.03 4.29
C TRP A 144 -0.44 1.30 3.69
N ASP A 145 -0.91 2.40 4.27
CA ASP A 145 -0.52 3.73 3.82
C ASP A 145 0.97 3.98 4.03
N GLU A 146 1.52 3.50 5.15
CA GLU A 146 2.96 3.47 5.43
C GLU A 146 3.71 2.69 4.34
N TYR A 147 3.29 1.46 4.03
CA TYR A 147 3.90 0.62 3.01
C TYR A 147 3.92 1.27 1.62
N TYR A 148 2.79 1.81 1.17
CA TYR A 148 2.72 2.46 -0.15
C TYR A 148 3.45 3.81 -0.19
N MET A 149 3.47 4.54 0.93
CA MET A 149 4.26 5.76 1.04
C MET A 149 5.76 5.45 1.01
N LYS A 150 6.21 4.36 1.64
CA LYS A 150 7.60 3.88 1.57
C LYS A 150 8.04 3.61 0.12
N ILE A 151 7.16 3.05 -0.71
CA ILE A 151 7.40 2.88 -2.16
C ILE A 151 7.55 4.23 -2.86
N ALA A 152 6.68 5.21 -2.54
CA ALA A 152 6.82 6.56 -3.09
C ALA A 152 8.13 7.22 -2.64
N CYS A 153 8.56 7.04 -1.39
CA CYS A 153 9.86 7.53 -0.91
C CYS A 153 11.03 6.88 -1.66
N LEU A 154 10.99 5.57 -1.87
CA LEU A 154 12.01 4.86 -2.66
C LEU A 154 12.04 5.35 -4.11
N ALA A 155 10.88 5.60 -4.73
CA ALA A 155 10.78 6.19 -6.06
C ALA A 155 11.43 7.58 -6.13
N ALA A 156 11.21 8.43 -5.12
CA ALA A 156 11.80 9.77 -5.06
C ALA A 156 13.35 9.76 -5.12
N LEU A 157 14.01 8.70 -4.65
CA LEU A 157 15.47 8.57 -4.69
C LEU A 157 16.05 8.45 -6.10
N ARG A 158 15.21 8.16 -7.11
CA ARG A 158 15.59 8.20 -8.54
C ARG A 158 15.53 9.60 -9.14
N SER A 159 14.86 10.55 -8.48
CA SER A 159 14.84 11.94 -8.91
C SER A 159 16.26 12.49 -8.93
N LYS A 160 16.57 13.24 -9.99
CA LYS A 160 17.80 14.01 -10.13
C LYS A 160 17.66 15.45 -9.63
N ASP A 161 16.46 15.82 -9.17
CA ASP A 161 16.24 17.14 -8.59
C ASP A 161 17.05 17.27 -7.28
N PRO A 162 18.00 18.22 -7.20
CA PRO A 162 18.81 18.39 -6.01
C PRO A 162 18.04 19.08 -4.87
N ARG A 163 16.95 19.80 -5.18
CA ARG A 163 16.20 20.62 -4.21
C ARG A 163 14.91 19.96 -3.76
N THR A 164 14.21 19.27 -4.66
CA THR A 164 12.86 18.75 -4.39
C THR A 164 12.65 17.39 -5.05
N PRO A 165 13.30 16.32 -4.56
CA PRO A 165 13.03 14.96 -5.02
C PRO A 165 11.64 14.49 -4.61
N VAL A 166 10.78 14.21 -5.59
CA VAL A 166 9.40 13.78 -5.36
C VAL A 166 9.19 12.40 -5.96
N GLY A 167 8.46 11.55 -5.24
CA GLY A 167 8.03 10.24 -5.71
C GLY A 167 6.53 10.05 -5.57
N ALA A 168 6.01 9.07 -6.31
CA ALA A 168 4.60 8.74 -6.39
C ALA A 168 4.38 7.24 -6.64
N CYS A 169 3.29 6.71 -6.08
CA CYS A 169 2.86 5.33 -6.20
C CYS A 169 1.32 5.29 -6.30
N ILE A 170 0.79 4.68 -7.37
CA ILE A 170 -0.65 4.49 -7.58
C ILE A 170 -0.99 3.05 -7.26
N VAL A 171 -2.06 2.88 -6.47
CA VAL A 171 -2.47 1.58 -5.94
C VAL A 171 -3.95 1.36 -6.19
N ASP A 172 -4.28 0.21 -6.75
CA ASP A 172 -5.64 -0.32 -6.72
C ASP A 172 -5.87 -0.96 -5.35
N ARG A 173 -6.58 -0.26 -4.47
CA ARG A 173 -6.81 -0.72 -3.09
C ARG A 173 -7.76 -1.90 -2.99
N LYS A 174 -8.48 -2.27 -4.06
CA LYS A 174 -9.40 -3.43 -4.03
C LYS A 174 -8.63 -4.75 -3.97
N ASN A 175 -7.54 -4.85 -4.72
CA ASN A 175 -6.63 -6.01 -4.74
C ASN A 175 -5.24 -5.69 -4.14
N GLY A 176 -5.04 -4.45 -3.71
CA GLY A 176 -3.77 -3.94 -3.17
C GLY A 176 -2.63 -3.93 -4.18
N GLN A 177 -2.89 -4.00 -5.48
CA GLN A 177 -1.86 -4.01 -6.52
C GLN A 177 -1.29 -2.61 -6.75
N ILE A 178 0.03 -2.54 -6.93
CA ILE A 178 0.70 -1.32 -7.39
C ILE A 178 0.53 -1.26 -8.90
N VAL A 179 -0.07 -0.17 -9.38
CA VAL A 179 -0.45 -0.01 -10.79
C VAL A 179 0.25 1.15 -11.48
N GLY A 180 1.06 1.93 -10.76
CA GLY A 180 1.90 2.98 -11.34
C GLY A 180 2.93 3.48 -10.34
N ILE A 181 4.15 3.77 -10.79
CA ILE A 181 5.22 4.36 -9.98
C ILE A 181 5.84 5.50 -10.78
N GLY A 182 6.12 6.61 -10.11
CA GLY A 182 6.73 7.78 -10.74
C GLY A 182 7.61 8.55 -9.78
N TYR A 183 8.52 9.33 -10.34
CA TYR A 183 9.33 10.33 -9.68
C TYR A 183 9.48 11.52 -10.61
N ASN A 184 9.83 12.71 -10.11
CA ASN A 184 10.01 13.86 -10.98
C ASN A 184 11.27 13.70 -11.85
N SER A 185 11.13 13.92 -13.16
CA SER A 185 12.19 13.72 -14.16
C SER A 185 12.05 14.73 -15.31
N MET A 186 13.11 14.92 -16.08
CA MET A 186 13.03 15.66 -17.34
C MET A 186 12.62 14.70 -18.47
N PRO A 187 11.94 15.16 -19.53
CA PRO A 187 11.59 14.34 -20.69
C PRO A 187 12.82 13.71 -21.37
N LYS A 188 13.95 14.44 -21.39
CA LYS A 188 15.26 13.95 -21.82
C LYS A 188 16.35 14.44 -20.87
N ASP A 189 16.58 13.69 -19.79
CA ASP A 189 17.51 14.06 -18.71
C ASP A 189 18.93 14.49 -19.13
N LYS A 190 19.41 14.12 -20.32
CA LYS A 190 20.75 14.52 -20.82
C LYS A 190 20.75 15.90 -21.49
N ASP A 191 19.58 16.37 -21.91
CA ASP A 191 19.42 17.58 -22.72
C ASP A 191 18.94 18.78 -21.88
N PHE A 192 18.60 18.56 -20.60
CA PHE A 192 18.05 19.58 -19.69
C PHE A 192 18.83 19.64 -18.38
N THR A 193 19.06 20.85 -17.88
CA THR A 193 19.74 21.10 -16.61
C THR A 193 18.75 21.13 -15.44
N TRP A 194 19.18 20.65 -14.28
CA TRP A 194 18.41 20.73 -13.03
C TRP A 194 18.65 22.03 -12.24
N GLU A 195 19.61 22.83 -12.68
CA GLU A 195 19.93 24.17 -12.18
C GLU A 195 18.92 25.18 -12.75
N GLY A 196 18.20 25.88 -11.88
CA GLY A 196 17.41 27.06 -12.23
C GLY A 196 17.67 28.16 -11.21
N LEU A 197 17.85 29.42 -11.64
CA LEU A 197 18.07 30.58 -10.75
C LEU A 197 16.86 30.85 -9.85
N SER A 198 17.15 31.33 -8.63
CA SER A 198 16.17 31.92 -7.72
C SER A 198 15.63 33.25 -8.27
N SER A 199 14.35 33.48 -8.04
CA SER A 199 13.58 34.59 -8.56
C SER A 199 13.80 35.89 -7.75
N THR A 200 15.00 36.47 -7.73
CA THR A 200 15.24 37.82 -7.18
C THR A 200 16.44 38.53 -7.82
N LYS A 201 16.13 39.35 -8.83
CA LYS A 201 16.77 40.60 -9.30
C LYS A 201 18.17 40.65 -10.00
N GLU A 202 18.12 41.35 -11.14
CA GLU A 202 19.05 42.36 -11.67
C GLU A 202 20.46 41.99 -12.16
N THR A 203 20.55 41.24 -13.27
CA THR A 203 21.71 41.31 -14.19
C THR A 203 21.28 41.53 -15.64
N SER A 204 22.10 42.19 -16.44
CA SER A 204 21.82 42.84 -17.74
C SER A 204 20.97 42.08 -18.78
N PHE A 205 20.22 42.86 -19.56
CA PHE A 205 19.14 42.48 -20.49
C PHE A 205 19.52 41.54 -21.66
N SER A 206 20.80 41.25 -21.91
CA SER A 206 21.25 40.53 -23.12
C SER A 206 21.44 39.02 -22.95
N ASP A 207 21.65 38.52 -21.73
CA ASP A 207 21.89 37.09 -21.47
C ASP A 207 20.70 36.37 -20.79
N ARG A 208 19.64 37.12 -20.43
CA ARG A 208 18.44 36.65 -19.72
C ARG A 208 17.56 35.65 -20.49
N GLN A 209 17.83 35.37 -21.76
CA GLN A 209 16.93 34.57 -22.58
C GLN A 209 17.18 33.05 -22.53
N ARG A 210 18.16 32.59 -21.74
CA ARG A 210 18.43 31.16 -21.57
C ARG A 210 18.67 30.81 -20.10
N ASN A 211 17.90 29.83 -19.60
CA ASN A 211 18.29 28.86 -18.58
C ASN A 211 18.05 29.11 -17.08
N SER A 212 17.04 29.89 -16.67
CA SER A 212 16.49 29.75 -15.29
C SER A 212 14.98 29.52 -15.20
N GLU A 213 14.20 29.94 -16.19
CA GLU A 213 12.75 29.63 -16.30
C GLU A 213 12.46 28.19 -16.77
N TYR A 214 13.50 27.43 -17.12
CA TYR A 214 13.33 26.18 -17.87
C TYR A 214 13.09 24.93 -17.01
N LYS A 215 13.57 24.85 -15.76
CA LYS A 215 13.32 23.66 -14.90
C LYS A 215 11.82 23.41 -14.75
N TYR A 216 11.08 24.43 -14.36
CA TYR A 216 9.64 24.33 -14.08
C TYR A 216 8.81 24.15 -15.35
N ALA A 217 9.31 24.61 -16.50
CA ALA A 217 8.66 24.40 -17.79
C ALA A 217 8.80 22.96 -18.32
N TYR A 218 9.86 22.23 -17.93
CA TYR A 218 10.17 20.91 -18.48
C TYR A 218 9.97 19.76 -17.52
N VAL A 219 10.07 19.98 -16.20
CA VAL A 219 9.98 18.90 -15.23
C VAL A 219 8.61 18.24 -15.28
N VAL A 220 8.58 16.93 -15.47
CA VAL A 220 7.35 16.16 -15.35
C VAL A 220 7.25 15.71 -13.90
N HIS A 221 6.13 16.04 -13.25
CA HIS A 221 5.93 15.75 -11.83
C HIS A 221 5.71 14.26 -11.58
N ALA A 222 6.10 13.81 -10.38
CA ALA A 222 6.05 12.40 -10.00
C ALA A 222 4.65 11.78 -10.16
N ALA A 223 3.59 12.51 -9.79
CA ALA A 223 2.22 12.05 -9.93
C ALA A 223 1.82 11.83 -11.40
N VAL A 224 2.22 12.74 -12.29
CA VAL A 224 1.99 12.63 -13.74
C VAL A 224 2.76 11.44 -14.30
N ASN A 225 4.05 11.31 -13.96
CA ASN A 225 4.87 10.16 -14.36
C ASN A 225 4.27 8.84 -13.86
N ALA A 226 3.72 8.78 -12.64
CA ALA A 226 3.06 7.57 -12.14
C ALA A 226 1.78 7.22 -12.93
N ILE A 227 1.02 8.22 -13.39
CA ILE A 227 -0.16 8.04 -14.25
C ILE A 227 0.24 7.55 -15.65
N LEU A 228 1.30 8.13 -16.23
CA LEU A 228 1.82 7.74 -17.54
C LEU A 228 2.39 6.32 -17.52
N ASN A 229 3.10 5.96 -16.45
CA ASN A 229 3.72 4.64 -16.26
C ASN A 229 2.74 3.58 -15.75
N LYS A 230 1.42 3.79 -15.91
CA LYS A 230 0.43 2.84 -15.41
C LYS A 230 0.58 1.47 -16.09
N THR A 231 0.43 0.41 -15.31
CA THR A 231 0.53 -0.98 -15.76
C THR A 231 -0.84 -1.64 -15.96
N LYS A 232 -1.90 -0.86 -15.75
CA LYS A 232 -3.31 -1.24 -15.91
C LYS A 232 -3.99 -0.23 -16.84
N GLU A 233 -4.92 -0.70 -17.67
CA GLU A 233 -5.67 0.13 -18.61
C GLU A 233 -6.41 1.27 -17.89
N SER A 234 -7.14 0.93 -16.82
CA SER A 234 -7.87 1.89 -16.00
C SER A 234 -7.33 1.95 -14.56
N ILE A 235 -7.02 3.16 -14.12
CA ILE A 235 -6.67 3.50 -12.74
C ILE A 235 -7.80 4.28 -12.02
N LYS A 236 -9.02 4.22 -12.58
CA LYS A 236 -10.20 4.84 -11.98
C LYS A 236 -10.51 4.22 -10.61
N GLY A 237 -10.71 5.06 -9.61
CA GLY A 237 -10.98 4.62 -8.24
C GLY A 237 -9.74 4.26 -7.42
N CYS A 238 -8.53 4.31 -8.02
CA CYS A 238 -7.28 4.04 -7.31
C CYS A 238 -6.95 5.14 -6.29
N THR A 239 -5.96 4.85 -5.45
CA THR A 239 -5.34 5.80 -4.51
C THR A 239 -3.95 6.16 -4.99
N LEU A 240 -3.62 7.45 -5.01
CA LEU A 240 -2.27 7.95 -5.23
C LEU A 240 -1.59 8.23 -3.88
N TYR A 241 -0.41 7.69 -3.68
CA TYR A 241 0.52 8.06 -2.61
C TYR A 241 1.63 8.90 -3.23
N THR A 242 1.93 10.07 -2.67
CA THR A 242 3.01 10.92 -3.18
C THR A 242 3.76 11.58 -2.04
N THR A 243 5.07 11.80 -2.22
CA THR A 243 5.88 12.42 -1.19
C THR A 243 5.65 13.93 -1.09
N LEU A 244 4.93 14.58 -2.00
CA LEU A 244 4.65 16.03 -1.93
C LEU A 244 3.16 16.27 -2.16
N HIS A 245 2.61 17.33 -1.56
CA HIS A 245 1.26 17.75 -1.87
C HIS A 245 1.13 18.05 -3.38
N PRO A 246 0.07 17.59 -4.07
CA PRO A 246 -0.12 17.90 -5.48
C PRO A 246 -0.30 19.41 -5.71
N ASP A 247 0.25 19.92 -6.79
CA ASP A 247 -0.10 21.22 -7.37
C ASP A 247 -1.30 21.08 -8.33
N ASP A 248 -1.64 22.17 -9.00
CA ASP A 248 -2.80 22.26 -9.88
C ASP A 248 -2.64 21.43 -11.17
N ASP A 249 -1.44 21.31 -11.72
CA ASP A 249 -1.16 20.43 -12.86
C ASP A 249 -1.35 18.96 -12.49
N CYS A 250 -0.77 18.54 -11.35
CA CYS A 250 -0.98 17.21 -10.82
C CYS A 250 -2.46 16.97 -10.51
N ALA A 251 -3.17 17.95 -9.94
CA ALA A 251 -4.60 17.83 -9.64
C ALA A 251 -5.44 17.60 -10.89
N ARG A 252 -5.18 18.35 -11.98
CA ARG A 252 -5.83 18.15 -13.28
C ARG A 252 -5.59 16.74 -13.81
N ALA A 253 -4.36 16.24 -13.74
CA ALA A 253 -4.02 14.87 -14.16
C ALA A 253 -4.70 13.81 -13.29
N ILE A 254 -4.68 13.95 -11.96
CA ILE A 254 -5.27 13.04 -10.98
C ILE A 254 -6.78 12.92 -11.19
N VAL A 255 -7.47 14.05 -11.33
CA VAL A 255 -8.92 14.11 -11.58
C VAL A 255 -9.25 13.44 -12.92
N THR A 256 -8.51 13.77 -13.98
CA THR A 256 -8.73 13.21 -15.32
C THR A 256 -8.50 11.70 -15.35
N ALA A 257 -7.49 11.21 -14.62
CA ALA A 257 -7.22 9.78 -14.44
C ALA A 257 -8.30 9.04 -13.64
N GLY A 258 -9.21 9.76 -12.98
CA GLY A 258 -10.28 9.18 -12.17
C GLY A 258 -9.84 8.63 -10.83
N ILE A 259 -8.67 9.05 -10.32
CA ILE A 259 -8.18 8.70 -8.98
C ILE A 259 -9.11 9.31 -7.93
N LYS A 260 -9.39 8.58 -6.84
CA LYS A 260 -10.38 8.99 -5.83
C LYS A 260 -9.81 9.38 -4.49
N LYS A 261 -8.54 9.07 -4.24
CA LYS A 261 -7.88 9.37 -2.97
C LYS A 261 -6.43 9.75 -3.23
N VAL A 262 -5.95 10.77 -2.55
CA VAL A 262 -4.55 11.19 -2.57
C VAL A 262 -4.04 11.25 -1.13
N VAL A 263 -2.92 10.57 -0.88
CA VAL A 263 -2.24 10.55 0.40
C VAL A 263 -0.85 11.12 0.21
N TYR A 264 -0.48 12.14 0.99
CA TYR A 264 0.85 12.77 0.89
C TYR A 264 1.60 12.82 2.22
N CYS A 265 2.93 12.85 2.19
CA CYS A 265 3.80 12.83 3.38
C CYS A 265 5.08 13.67 3.17
N MET A 266 6.10 13.52 4.02
CA MET A 266 7.49 14.01 3.93
C MET A 266 7.73 15.53 3.99
N TYR A 267 7.10 16.32 3.12
CA TYR A 267 7.43 17.73 3.03
C TYR A 267 6.63 18.56 4.04
N LYS A 268 7.36 19.33 4.84
CA LYS A 268 6.83 20.40 5.68
C LYS A 268 6.79 21.66 4.82
N ARG A 269 5.61 22.07 4.38
CA ARG A 269 5.41 23.43 3.89
C ARG A 269 4.60 24.20 4.94
N ASP A 270 5.09 25.38 5.26
CA ASP A 270 4.54 26.23 6.31
C ASP A 270 3.10 26.62 5.98
N LYS A 271 2.37 27.10 7.00
CA LYS A 271 0.89 27.18 7.08
C LYS A 271 0.15 27.88 5.92
N ASN A 272 0.85 28.45 4.94
CA ASN A 272 0.30 29.04 3.72
C ASN A 272 0.62 28.15 2.52
N LEU A 273 -0.34 27.31 2.11
CA LEU A 273 -0.26 26.58 0.83
C LEU A 273 0.05 27.54 -0.33
N GLU A 274 0.95 27.12 -1.21
CA GLU A 274 1.21 27.79 -2.49
C GLU A 274 -0.09 27.85 -3.33
N VAL A 275 -0.19 28.83 -4.23
CA VAL A 275 -1.41 29.06 -5.03
C VAL A 275 -1.83 27.79 -5.79
N GLY A 276 -0.89 27.07 -6.40
CA GLY A 276 -1.17 25.82 -7.12
C GLY A 276 -1.76 24.73 -6.22
N MET A 277 -1.32 24.62 -4.96
CA MET A 277 -1.87 23.64 -4.00
C MET A 277 -3.28 24.01 -3.55
N LYS A 278 -3.57 25.30 -3.35
CA LYS A 278 -4.93 25.76 -3.06
C LYS A 278 -5.88 25.49 -4.22
N ILE A 279 -5.41 25.67 -5.45
CA ILE A 279 -6.16 25.33 -6.67
C ILE A 279 -6.39 23.81 -6.73
N ALA A 280 -5.39 23.00 -6.38
CA ALA A 280 -5.52 21.54 -6.29
C ALA A 280 -6.64 21.12 -5.33
N ASP A 281 -6.70 21.73 -4.14
CA ASP A 281 -7.75 21.46 -3.14
C ASP A 281 -9.14 21.74 -3.73
N VAL A 282 -9.32 22.88 -4.42
CA VAL A 282 -10.58 23.21 -5.10
C VAL A 282 -10.95 22.16 -6.15
N PHE A 283 -10.00 21.70 -6.97
CA PHE A 283 -10.25 20.63 -7.94
C PHE A 283 -10.69 19.32 -7.26
N PHE A 284 -10.03 18.97 -6.15
CA PHE A 284 -10.34 17.77 -5.39
C PHE A 284 -11.71 17.84 -4.73
N ASP A 285 -12.08 18.96 -4.14
CA ASP A 285 -13.39 19.18 -3.52
C ASP A 285 -14.53 19.07 -4.54
N ILE A 286 -14.40 19.74 -5.70
CA ILE A 286 -15.41 19.69 -6.77
C ILE A 286 -15.62 18.27 -7.29
N LYS A 287 -14.55 17.46 -7.37
CA LYS A 287 -14.59 16.11 -7.97
C LYS A 287 -14.72 14.99 -6.95
N GLY A 288 -14.78 15.32 -5.66
CA GLY A 288 -14.85 14.38 -4.56
C GLY A 288 -13.62 13.48 -4.45
N VAL A 289 -12.42 14.02 -4.69
CA VAL A 289 -11.15 13.33 -4.46
C VAL A 289 -10.74 13.56 -3.01
N LYS A 290 -10.58 12.50 -2.23
CA LYS A 290 -10.21 12.62 -0.81
C LYS A 290 -8.72 12.86 -0.68
N LEU A 291 -8.32 14.07 -0.30
CA LEU A 291 -6.94 14.42 0.02
C LEU A 291 -6.67 14.21 1.52
N ARG A 292 -5.52 13.63 1.87
CA ARG A 292 -5.11 13.42 3.26
C ARG A 292 -3.58 13.48 3.44
N LYS A 293 -3.12 14.19 4.47
CA LYS A 293 -1.74 14.11 4.94
C LYS A 293 -1.54 12.88 5.82
N LEU A 294 -0.55 12.04 5.50
CA LEU A 294 -0.06 11.01 6.40
C LEU A 294 0.87 11.69 7.44
N PRO A 295 0.61 11.55 8.75
CA PRO A 295 1.52 12.09 9.77
C PRO A 295 2.91 11.47 9.62
N GLU A 296 3.97 12.27 9.76
CA GLU A 296 5.35 11.77 9.66
C GLU A 296 5.65 10.70 10.73
N ALA A 297 5.08 10.85 11.93
CA ALA A 297 5.17 9.86 13.01
C ALA A 297 4.58 8.48 12.62
N SER A 298 3.67 8.45 11.63
CA SER A 298 3.09 7.22 11.09
C SER A 298 4.02 6.50 10.12
N LEU A 299 5.07 7.14 9.62
CA LEU A 299 6.00 6.58 8.64
C LEU A 299 7.23 6.02 9.36
N LYS A 300 7.29 4.69 9.55
CA LYS A 300 8.46 4.08 10.20
C LYS A 300 9.73 4.36 9.41
N VAL A 301 10.71 4.88 10.13
CA VAL A 301 12.00 5.26 9.58
C VAL A 301 12.75 4.01 9.10
N CYS A 302 13.17 4.02 7.84
CA CYS A 302 13.97 2.98 7.18
C CYS A 302 14.98 3.65 6.25
N GLU A 303 15.91 2.88 5.65
CA GLU A 303 17.04 3.39 4.86
C GLU A 303 16.60 4.45 3.83
N TYR A 304 15.63 4.13 2.98
CA TYR A 304 15.20 5.03 1.91
C TYR A 304 14.37 6.23 2.39
N VAL A 305 13.69 6.13 3.53
CA VAL A 305 13.00 7.28 4.15
C VAL A 305 14.03 8.25 4.75
N LYS A 306 15.06 7.74 5.44
CA LYS A 306 16.16 8.56 5.97
C LYS A 306 16.90 9.27 4.84
N GLU A 307 17.24 8.54 3.80
CA GLU A 307 17.97 9.09 2.65
C GLU A 307 17.15 10.19 1.96
N LEU A 308 15.85 9.97 1.76
CA LEU A 308 15.00 11.00 1.18
C LEU A 308 14.91 12.23 2.10
N GLN A 309 14.73 12.05 3.40
CA GLN A 309 14.70 13.16 4.36
C GLN A 309 15.99 13.97 4.32
N ASN A 310 17.15 13.30 4.28
CA ASN A 310 18.45 13.98 4.16
C ASN A 310 18.53 14.82 2.88
N ARG A 311 18.06 14.29 1.74
CA ARG A 311 18.02 15.04 0.47
C ARG A 311 17.08 16.25 0.55
N ILE A 312 15.93 16.11 1.20
CA ILE A 312 14.97 17.21 1.41
C ILE A 312 15.61 18.30 2.28
N ASP A 313 16.26 17.93 3.38
CA ASP A 313 16.86 18.88 4.32
C ASP A 313 18.03 19.64 3.68
N VAL A 314 18.86 18.96 2.89
CA VAL A 314 19.92 19.60 2.08
C VAL A 314 19.31 20.56 1.07
N GLY A 315 18.29 20.12 0.33
CA GLY A 315 17.59 20.97 -0.64
C GLY A 315 16.92 22.20 -0.02
N GLY A 316 16.43 22.08 1.22
CA GLY A 316 15.85 23.18 1.99
C GLY A 316 16.88 24.22 2.46
N LYS A 317 18.05 23.78 2.94
CA LYS A 317 19.14 24.68 3.36
C LYS A 317 19.61 25.57 2.22
N ASN A 318 19.77 24.99 1.03
CA ASN A 318 20.18 25.74 -0.17
C ASN A 318 19.15 26.80 -0.59
N LYS A 319 17.85 26.59 -0.31
CA LYS A 319 16.82 27.61 -0.54
C LYS A 319 16.93 28.78 0.44
N SER A 320 17.15 28.49 1.73
CA SER A 320 17.25 29.53 2.75
C SER A 320 18.51 30.40 2.65
N SER A 321 19.63 29.84 2.15
CA SER A 321 20.84 30.60 1.88
C SER A 321 20.66 31.55 0.69
N GLU A 322 20.03 31.10 -0.41
CA GLU A 322 19.71 31.93 -1.57
C GLU A 322 18.81 33.13 -1.21
N GLU A 323 17.86 32.95 -0.28
CA GLU A 323 16.94 34.02 0.14
C GLU A 323 17.57 35.05 1.10
N GLN A 324 18.69 34.74 1.76
CA GLN A 324 19.29 35.58 2.82
C GLN A 324 20.57 36.32 2.43
N SER A 325 21.42 35.81 1.53
CA SER A 325 22.75 36.41 1.30
C SER A 325 22.93 37.18 -0.01
N GLY A 326 22.15 36.96 -1.06
CA GLY A 326 22.35 37.63 -2.36
C GLY A 326 23.74 37.43 -3.02
N GLU A 327 24.63 36.64 -2.40
CA GLU A 327 25.98 36.34 -2.86
C GLU A 327 26.05 34.90 -3.40
N GLU A 328 26.84 34.72 -4.47
CA GLU A 328 27.07 33.45 -5.18
C GLU A 328 27.51 32.33 -4.22
N GLU A 329 26.90 31.14 -4.36
CA GLU A 329 27.41 29.95 -3.67
C GLU A 329 28.83 29.62 -4.16
N PRO A 330 29.78 29.27 -3.27
CA PRO A 330 30.93 28.49 -3.69
C PRO A 330 30.39 27.16 -4.23
N SER A 331 30.84 26.79 -5.42
CA SER A 331 30.48 25.57 -6.14
C SER A 331 30.78 24.31 -5.32
N VAL A 332 29.91 23.94 -4.39
CA VAL A 332 29.97 22.64 -3.74
C VAL A 332 29.24 21.67 -4.66
N ASP A 333 30.00 21.22 -5.65
CA ASP A 333 29.71 20.22 -6.68
C ASP A 333 29.45 18.83 -6.05
N ARG A 334 28.52 18.74 -5.09
CA ARG A 334 28.00 17.45 -4.64
C ARG A 334 26.91 17.05 -5.63
N LYS A 335 27.34 16.45 -6.75
CA LYS A 335 26.44 15.70 -7.62
C LYS A 335 25.67 14.69 -6.76
N ILE A 336 24.40 14.98 -6.49
CA ILE A 336 23.51 14.04 -5.82
C ILE A 336 23.27 12.92 -6.82
N GLU A 337 23.98 11.80 -6.65
CA GLU A 337 23.81 10.65 -7.51
C GLU A 337 22.49 9.95 -7.20
N PRO A 338 21.58 9.82 -8.19
CA PRO A 338 20.33 9.12 -7.97
C PRO A 338 20.61 7.62 -7.82
N ALA A 339 19.79 6.90 -7.03
CA ALA A 339 20.02 5.49 -6.73
C ALA A 339 20.20 4.64 -8.00
N SER A 340 21.20 3.74 -8.05
CA SER A 340 21.40 2.89 -9.24
C SER A 340 20.15 2.06 -9.57
N TRP A 341 19.96 1.72 -10.85
CA TRP A 341 18.80 0.96 -11.29
C TRP A 341 18.70 -0.40 -10.60
N GLU A 342 19.81 -1.12 -10.48
CA GLU A 342 19.86 -2.41 -9.79
C GLU A 342 19.46 -2.30 -8.31
N LYS A 343 19.99 -1.28 -7.60
CA LYS A 343 19.61 -1.02 -6.21
C LYS A 343 18.12 -0.70 -6.13
N PHE A 344 17.63 0.17 -7.01
CA PHE A 344 16.23 0.60 -7.02
C PHE A 344 15.25 -0.57 -7.24
N PHE A 345 15.45 -1.38 -8.28
CA PHE A 345 14.54 -2.48 -8.59
C PHE A 345 14.62 -3.62 -7.57
N MET A 346 15.82 -3.95 -7.07
CA MET A 346 15.94 -4.93 -5.99
C MET A 346 15.34 -4.42 -4.67
N SER A 347 15.48 -3.14 -4.35
CA SER A 347 14.82 -2.53 -3.19
C SER A 347 13.29 -2.55 -3.32
N MET A 348 12.73 -2.40 -4.53
CA MET A 348 11.29 -2.57 -4.77
C MET A 348 10.85 -4.00 -4.48
N ALA A 349 11.60 -5.00 -4.96
CA ALA A 349 11.33 -6.41 -4.68
C ALA A 349 11.46 -6.74 -3.18
N LYS A 350 12.47 -6.22 -2.49
CA LYS A 350 12.59 -6.38 -1.03
C LYS A 350 11.45 -5.73 -0.27
N LEU A 351 11.11 -4.49 -0.63
CA LEU A 351 10.04 -3.76 0.03
C LEU A 351 8.70 -4.50 -0.14
N SER A 352 8.44 -5.13 -1.29
CA SER A 352 7.22 -5.90 -1.49
C SER A 352 7.09 -7.14 -0.58
N GLN A 353 8.21 -7.69 -0.06
CA GLN A 353 8.18 -8.73 1.00
C GLN A 353 7.64 -8.18 2.32
N GLU A 354 7.81 -6.89 2.60
CA GLU A 354 7.40 -6.23 3.83
C GLU A 354 5.93 -5.81 3.85
N ARG A 355 5.21 -6.06 2.75
CA ARG A 355 3.78 -5.76 2.61
C ARG A 355 2.97 -6.27 3.82
N PRO A 356 2.07 -5.45 4.42
CA PRO A 356 1.24 -5.90 5.54
C PRO A 356 0.36 -7.11 5.20
N GLY A 357 0.08 -7.98 6.18
CA GLY A 357 -0.75 -9.18 6.05
C GLY A 357 -0.05 -10.49 6.38
N ASP A 358 -0.78 -11.58 6.19
CA ASP A 358 -0.65 -12.85 6.92
C ASP A 358 0.63 -13.68 6.66
N PHE A 359 1.50 -13.27 5.72
CA PHE A 359 2.47 -14.21 5.12
C PHE A 359 3.93 -13.73 5.08
N LYS A 360 4.33 -12.79 5.95
CA LYS A 360 5.69 -12.20 5.96
C LYS A 360 6.84 -13.19 6.15
N ASN A 361 6.61 -14.30 6.87
CA ASN A 361 7.71 -15.16 7.34
C ASN A 361 8.37 -16.04 6.26
N LYS A 362 7.79 -16.09 5.05
CA LYS A 362 8.38 -16.73 3.85
C LYS A 362 8.16 -15.91 2.58
N ALA A 363 7.77 -14.64 2.71
CA ALA A 363 7.40 -13.83 1.57
C ALA A 363 8.58 -13.68 0.63
N VAL A 364 8.41 -14.07 -0.63
CA VAL A 364 9.29 -13.69 -1.74
C VAL A 364 8.71 -12.43 -2.35
N GLY A 365 9.56 -11.50 -2.72
CA GLY A 365 9.19 -10.30 -3.45
C GLY A 365 9.78 -10.33 -4.84
N ALA A 366 9.06 -9.76 -5.80
CA ALA A 366 9.50 -9.66 -7.19
C ALA A 366 9.19 -8.29 -7.77
N CYS A 367 10.06 -7.83 -8.67
CA CYS A 367 9.91 -6.61 -9.44
C CYS A 367 10.32 -6.90 -10.89
N ILE A 368 9.49 -6.52 -11.86
CA ILE A 368 9.85 -6.61 -13.29
C ILE A 368 10.11 -5.22 -13.82
N ALA A 369 11.26 -5.05 -14.47
CA ALA A 369 11.67 -3.80 -15.11
C ALA A 369 11.80 -3.98 -16.63
N SER A 370 11.26 -3.03 -17.39
CA SER A 370 11.48 -2.96 -18.83
C SER A 370 12.92 -2.51 -19.17
N PRO A 371 13.39 -2.68 -20.42
CA PRO A 371 14.67 -2.15 -20.88
C PRO A 371 14.81 -0.63 -20.72
N ASP A 372 13.69 0.09 -20.75
CA ASP A 372 13.62 1.54 -20.53
C ASP A 372 13.57 1.92 -19.05
N ASN A 373 13.77 0.95 -18.15
CA ASN A 373 13.75 1.10 -16.69
C ASN A 373 12.37 1.49 -16.11
N GLN A 374 11.29 1.15 -16.80
CA GLN A 374 9.93 1.28 -16.26
C GLN A 374 9.60 0.06 -15.40
N ILE A 375 8.97 0.30 -14.24
CA ILE A 375 8.44 -0.79 -13.41
C ILE A 375 7.14 -1.31 -14.02
N MET A 376 7.12 -2.60 -14.32
CA MET A 376 5.98 -3.28 -14.95
C MET A 376 5.15 -4.09 -13.94
N ALA A 377 5.81 -4.59 -12.90
CA ALA A 377 5.16 -5.30 -11.81
C ALA A 377 5.98 -5.17 -10.53
N VAL A 378 5.31 -5.00 -9.39
CA VAL A 378 5.87 -5.18 -8.05
C VAL A 378 4.93 -6.11 -7.29
N THR A 379 5.40 -7.32 -7.01
CA THR A 379 4.57 -8.40 -6.47
C THR A 379 5.26 -9.08 -5.29
N TYR A 380 4.49 -9.93 -4.62
CA TYR A 380 4.91 -10.69 -3.45
C TYR A 380 4.25 -12.07 -3.55
N SER A 381 4.84 -13.08 -2.91
CA SER A 381 4.25 -14.41 -2.82
C SER A 381 3.09 -14.39 -1.82
N GLY A 382 1.99 -15.07 -2.15
CA GLY A 382 0.81 -15.15 -1.30
C GLY A 382 -0.27 -16.03 -1.91
N GLU A 383 -1.37 -16.21 -1.19
CA GLU A 383 -2.56 -16.88 -1.70
C GLU A 383 -3.14 -16.11 -2.91
N PRO A 384 -3.77 -16.80 -3.89
CA PRO A 384 -4.49 -16.13 -4.97
C PRO A 384 -5.58 -15.22 -4.43
N ASP A 385 -5.79 -14.07 -5.08
CA ASP A 385 -6.72 -13.05 -4.59
C ASP A 385 -8.17 -13.58 -4.59
N GLY A 386 -8.84 -13.53 -3.44
CA GLY A 386 -10.30 -13.75 -3.33
C GLY A 386 -10.76 -15.19 -3.13
N ILE A 387 -9.86 -16.11 -2.78
CA ILE A 387 -10.19 -17.52 -2.50
C ILE A 387 -9.75 -17.98 -1.11
N GLU A 388 -9.23 -17.08 -0.28
CA GLU A 388 -8.48 -17.41 0.95
C GLU A 388 -9.34 -18.18 1.97
N ASP A 389 -10.55 -17.69 2.25
CA ASP A 389 -11.46 -18.29 3.23
C ASP A 389 -12.10 -19.59 2.70
N GLU A 390 -12.39 -19.62 1.41
CA GLU A 390 -13.05 -20.75 0.76
C GLU A 390 -12.11 -21.94 0.58
N VAL A 391 -10.84 -21.69 0.24
CA VAL A 391 -9.82 -22.75 0.15
C VAL A 391 -9.62 -23.41 1.51
N LYS A 392 -9.51 -22.62 2.59
CA LYS A 392 -9.34 -23.15 3.95
C LYS A 392 -10.55 -23.97 4.39
N ARG A 393 -11.77 -23.48 4.10
CA ARG A 393 -13.03 -24.18 4.40
C ARG A 393 -13.13 -25.50 3.64
N LEU A 394 -12.98 -25.47 2.31
CA LEU A 394 -13.12 -26.64 1.45
C LEU A 394 -12.00 -27.68 1.64
N ALA A 395 -10.75 -27.26 1.88
CA ALA A 395 -9.64 -28.17 2.13
C ALA A 395 -9.89 -29.02 3.39
N LYS A 396 -10.49 -28.41 4.42
CA LYS A 396 -10.88 -29.08 5.66
C LYS A 396 -12.10 -29.97 5.46
N GLU A 397 -13.14 -29.48 4.80
CA GLU A 397 -14.40 -30.21 4.59
C GLU A 397 -14.26 -31.42 3.65
N ARG A 398 -13.45 -31.31 2.58
CA ARG A 398 -13.43 -32.34 1.52
C ARG A 398 -12.34 -33.39 1.68
N HIS A 399 -11.22 -33.04 2.31
CA HIS A 399 -10.01 -33.87 2.22
C HIS A 399 -9.30 -34.09 3.56
N ASP A 400 -9.87 -33.66 4.69
CA ASP A 400 -9.25 -33.69 6.02
C ASP A 400 -7.77 -33.20 6.02
N LEU A 401 -7.49 -32.25 5.13
CA LEU A 401 -6.15 -31.69 5.01
C LEU A 401 -5.93 -30.74 6.20
N THR A 402 -5.18 -31.20 7.19
CA THR A 402 -4.78 -30.35 8.32
C THR A 402 -3.92 -29.17 7.84
N LEU A 403 -3.94 -28.06 8.61
CA LEU A 403 -3.29 -26.77 8.28
C LEU A 403 -1.77 -26.83 7.96
N THR A 404 -1.15 -28.00 8.09
CA THR A 404 0.27 -28.26 7.82
C THR A 404 0.61 -28.33 6.32
N LYS A 405 -0.37 -28.61 5.43
CA LYS A 405 -0.18 -28.64 3.96
C LYS A 405 -0.59 -27.37 3.20
N ILE A 406 -1.09 -26.35 3.90
CA ILE A 406 -1.50 -25.06 3.31
C ILE A 406 -0.39 -24.32 2.50
N PRO A 407 0.93 -24.53 2.72
CA PRO A 407 1.97 -23.96 1.84
C PRO A 407 1.82 -24.30 0.35
N GLU A 408 1.03 -25.31 -0.01
CA GLU A 408 0.77 -25.74 -1.40
C GLU A 408 -0.21 -24.83 -2.16
N PHE A 409 -0.96 -23.96 -1.47
CA PHE A 409 -1.88 -23.00 -2.12
C PHE A 409 -1.24 -21.64 -2.43
N TYR A 410 0.07 -21.49 -2.21
CA TYR A 410 0.76 -20.21 -2.39
C TYR A 410 1.15 -20.02 -3.84
N THR A 411 0.85 -18.85 -4.37
CA THR A 411 1.42 -18.42 -5.65
C THR A 411 2.73 -17.68 -5.39
N HIS A 412 3.80 -18.13 -6.04
CA HIS A 412 5.12 -17.51 -5.97
C HIS A 412 5.11 -16.10 -6.58
N ALA A 413 6.01 -15.24 -6.12
CA ALA A 413 6.04 -13.83 -6.51
C ALA A 413 6.34 -13.65 -8.00
N GLU A 414 7.23 -14.47 -8.55
CA GLU A 414 7.64 -14.51 -9.95
C GLU A 414 6.44 -14.84 -10.84
N TYR A 415 5.66 -15.85 -10.44
CA TYR A 415 4.44 -16.25 -11.16
C TYR A 415 3.43 -15.10 -11.19
N ARG A 416 3.20 -14.44 -10.04
CA ARG A 416 2.29 -13.27 -9.95
C ARG A 416 2.81 -12.06 -10.71
N ALA A 417 4.13 -11.92 -10.85
CA ALA A 417 4.74 -10.81 -11.58
C ALA A 417 4.54 -10.96 -13.09
N ILE A 418 4.54 -12.20 -13.59
CA ILE A 418 4.47 -12.53 -15.01
C ILE A 418 3.01 -12.71 -15.46
N VAL A 419 2.23 -13.49 -14.72
CA VAL A 419 0.88 -13.89 -15.15
C VAL A 419 -0.10 -12.73 -14.98
N GLY A 420 -0.90 -12.47 -16.02
CA GLY A 420 -1.89 -11.39 -16.04
C GLY A 420 -1.29 -10.00 -16.32
N LYS A 421 -0.03 -9.92 -16.73
CA LYS A 421 0.61 -8.68 -17.20
C LYS A 421 0.72 -8.65 -18.73
N PRO A 422 0.81 -7.45 -19.34
CA PRO A 422 1.27 -7.31 -20.72
C PRO A 422 2.62 -8.02 -20.91
N SER A 423 3.00 -8.27 -22.17
CA SER A 423 4.22 -9.02 -22.47
C SER A 423 5.43 -8.48 -21.69
N VAL A 424 6.15 -9.40 -21.04
CA VAL A 424 7.40 -9.14 -20.30
C VAL A 424 8.63 -9.65 -21.08
N ARG A 425 8.47 -9.90 -22.38
CA ARG A 425 9.56 -10.40 -23.22
C ARG A 425 10.68 -9.37 -23.31
N GLY A 426 11.91 -9.80 -23.06
CA GLY A 426 13.09 -8.93 -23.08
C GLY A 426 13.35 -8.21 -21.76
N TYR A 427 12.50 -8.39 -20.73
CA TYR A 427 12.57 -7.63 -19.48
C TYR A 427 13.46 -8.32 -18.45
N THR A 428 13.80 -7.59 -17.38
CA THR A 428 14.59 -8.12 -16.25
C THR A 428 13.69 -8.37 -15.04
N LEU A 429 13.77 -9.57 -14.47
CA LEU A 429 13.09 -9.96 -13.23
C LEU A 429 14.04 -9.83 -12.04
N TYR A 430 13.71 -8.95 -11.10
CA TYR A 430 14.37 -8.85 -9.80
C TYR A 430 13.57 -9.63 -8.78
N VAL A 431 14.20 -10.57 -8.07
CA VAL A 431 13.53 -11.45 -7.11
C VAL A 431 14.35 -11.63 -5.83
N THR A 432 13.69 -11.73 -4.69
CA THR A 432 14.40 -11.75 -3.40
C THR A 432 14.97 -13.13 -3.03
N SER A 433 14.51 -14.18 -3.72
CA SER A 433 14.92 -15.57 -3.53
C SER A 433 15.14 -16.21 -4.91
N TYR A 434 16.05 -17.18 -5.00
CA TYR A 434 16.27 -17.89 -6.25
C TYR A 434 15.00 -18.63 -6.72
N PRO A 435 14.62 -18.55 -8.01
CA PRO A 435 13.39 -19.16 -8.50
C PRO A 435 13.39 -20.68 -8.34
N CYS A 436 12.23 -21.28 -8.05
CA CYS A 436 12.07 -22.74 -8.10
C CYS A 436 11.92 -23.23 -9.56
N ASN A 437 11.95 -24.55 -9.77
CA ASN A 437 11.82 -25.18 -11.10
C ASN A 437 10.52 -24.83 -11.83
N VAL A 438 9.41 -24.62 -11.10
CA VAL A 438 8.13 -24.19 -11.71
C VAL A 438 8.23 -22.74 -12.17
N CYS A 439 8.79 -21.85 -11.35
CA CYS A 439 8.99 -20.45 -11.70
C CYS A 439 9.98 -20.31 -12.86
N ALA A 440 11.06 -21.10 -12.88
CA ALA A 440 12.04 -21.11 -13.97
C ALA A 440 11.41 -21.37 -15.35
N LYS A 441 10.49 -22.34 -15.43
CA LYS A 441 9.75 -22.60 -16.69
C LYS A 441 8.94 -21.38 -17.13
N VAL A 442 8.20 -20.78 -16.19
CA VAL A 442 7.37 -19.60 -16.49
C VAL A 442 8.21 -18.39 -16.88
N ILE A 443 9.35 -18.18 -16.21
CA ILE A 443 10.33 -17.13 -16.54
C ILE A 443 10.79 -17.29 -17.99
N VAL A 444 11.23 -18.50 -18.38
CA VAL A 444 11.72 -18.77 -19.74
C VAL A 444 10.61 -18.58 -20.77
N GLU A 445 9.43 -19.19 -20.56
CA GLU A 445 8.31 -19.13 -21.50
C GLU A 445 7.76 -17.70 -21.67
N SER A 446 7.81 -16.89 -20.62
CA SER A 446 7.40 -15.48 -20.68
C SER A 446 8.36 -14.60 -21.49
N GLY A 447 9.55 -15.10 -21.80
CA GLY A 447 10.59 -14.38 -22.53
C GLY A 447 11.36 -13.36 -21.69
N ILE A 448 11.32 -13.45 -20.36
CA ILE A 448 12.21 -12.67 -19.48
C ILE A 448 13.65 -12.92 -19.92
N LYS A 449 14.41 -11.84 -20.11
CA LYS A 449 15.79 -11.90 -20.61
C LYS A 449 16.80 -12.17 -19.51
N GLU A 450 16.57 -11.59 -18.34
CA GLU A 450 17.54 -11.59 -17.24
C GLU A 450 16.82 -11.80 -15.90
N VAL A 451 17.44 -12.59 -15.02
CA VAL A 451 16.97 -12.82 -13.65
C VAL A 451 18.03 -12.34 -12.67
N VAL A 452 17.66 -11.40 -11.81
CA VAL A 452 18.50 -10.85 -10.76
C VAL A 452 17.94 -11.28 -9.41
N HIS A 453 18.67 -12.07 -8.65
CA HIS A 453 18.22 -12.61 -7.37
C HIS A 453 19.03 -12.10 -6.18
N TYR A 454 18.39 -11.94 -5.01
CA TYR A 454 19.06 -11.47 -3.79
C TYR A 454 19.65 -12.59 -2.93
N LYS A 455 18.90 -13.69 -2.76
CA LYS A 455 19.34 -14.87 -2.01
C LYS A 455 19.53 -16.05 -2.96
N ASN A 456 20.54 -16.86 -2.68
CA ASN A 456 20.69 -18.16 -3.33
C ASN A 456 19.60 -19.13 -2.83
N GLY A 457 19.23 -20.08 -3.68
CA GLY A 457 18.40 -21.21 -3.30
C GLY A 457 19.17 -22.19 -2.42
N ASP A 458 18.46 -23.12 -1.80
CA ASP A 458 19.10 -24.27 -1.16
C ASP A 458 19.60 -25.23 -2.26
N TRP A 459 20.91 -25.40 -2.35
CA TRP A 459 21.54 -26.21 -3.41
C TRP A 459 21.40 -27.71 -3.18
N ASN A 460 20.98 -28.13 -1.98
CA ASN A 460 20.63 -29.51 -1.69
C ASN A 460 19.17 -29.84 -2.03
N ASP A 461 18.42 -28.86 -2.59
CA ASP A 461 17.05 -29.05 -3.05
C ASP A 461 17.03 -29.29 -4.57
N ASP A 462 16.55 -30.48 -4.98
CA ASP A 462 16.40 -30.88 -6.39
C ASP A 462 15.62 -29.85 -7.24
N ARG A 463 14.72 -29.09 -6.61
CA ARG A 463 13.96 -28.02 -7.28
C ARG A 463 14.86 -26.86 -7.68
N CYS A 464 15.84 -26.50 -6.84
CA CYS A 464 16.82 -25.45 -7.15
C CYS A 464 17.83 -25.94 -8.18
N TYR A 465 18.26 -27.20 -8.11
CA TYR A 465 19.12 -27.80 -9.14
C TYR A 465 18.44 -27.77 -10.52
N SER A 466 17.20 -28.26 -10.60
CA SER A 466 16.41 -28.26 -11.83
C SER A 466 16.18 -26.83 -12.36
N SER A 467 15.84 -25.90 -11.47
CA SER A 467 15.67 -24.48 -11.80
C SER A 467 16.93 -23.90 -12.44
N ARG A 468 18.09 -24.15 -11.82
CA ARG A 468 19.39 -23.68 -12.33
C ARG A 468 19.64 -24.22 -13.72
N LYS A 469 19.50 -25.52 -13.93
CA LYS A 469 19.71 -26.14 -15.25
C LYS A 469 18.81 -25.53 -16.32
N ILE A 470 17.53 -25.30 -16.01
CA ILE A 470 16.58 -24.63 -16.93
C ILE A 470 17.07 -23.21 -17.24
N LEU A 471 17.27 -22.38 -16.22
CA LEU A 471 17.62 -20.98 -16.41
C LEU A 471 18.97 -20.82 -17.10
N THR A 472 20.02 -21.55 -16.69
CA THR A 472 21.36 -21.42 -17.29
C THR A 472 21.38 -21.89 -18.73
N THR A 473 20.60 -22.92 -19.07
CA THR A 473 20.52 -23.42 -20.45
C THR A 473 19.73 -22.47 -21.35
N CYS A 474 18.61 -21.95 -20.87
CA CYS A 474 17.69 -21.14 -21.69
C CYS A 474 18.06 -19.64 -21.74
N LEU A 475 18.57 -19.07 -20.64
CA LEU A 475 18.95 -17.66 -20.56
C LEU A 475 20.47 -17.45 -20.71
N GLY A 476 21.28 -18.46 -20.40
CA GLY A 476 22.73 -18.32 -20.27
C GLY A 476 23.14 -17.85 -18.87
N PRO A 477 24.30 -18.29 -18.35
CA PRO A 477 24.74 -18.00 -16.98
C PRO A 477 24.96 -16.50 -16.73
N SER A 478 25.38 -15.74 -17.74
CA SER A 478 25.59 -14.28 -17.62
C SER A 478 24.31 -13.48 -17.38
N ASN A 479 23.14 -14.05 -17.73
CA ASN A 479 21.83 -13.42 -17.56
C ASN A 479 21.14 -13.83 -16.25
N ILE A 480 21.86 -14.52 -15.35
CA ILE A 480 21.38 -14.91 -14.02
C ILE A 480 22.36 -14.36 -13.00
N ARG A 481 21.96 -13.31 -12.29
CA ARG A 481 22.87 -12.54 -11.44
C ARG A 481 22.43 -12.55 -9.98
N LEU A 482 23.37 -12.85 -9.10
CA LEU A 482 23.22 -12.63 -7.67
C LEU A 482 23.61 -11.18 -7.35
N VAL A 483 22.71 -10.41 -6.76
CA VAL A 483 23.02 -9.08 -6.24
C VAL A 483 23.14 -9.16 -4.73
N SER A 484 24.37 -9.15 -4.23
CA SER A 484 24.64 -8.94 -2.81
C SER A 484 24.65 -7.45 -2.51
N LEU A 485 23.65 -6.96 -1.78
CA LEU A 485 23.60 -5.57 -1.33
C LEU A 485 24.70 -5.23 -0.29
N TYR A 486 25.53 -6.21 0.11
CA TYR A 486 26.68 -5.98 0.98
C TYR A 486 27.83 -5.19 0.31
N VAL A 487 27.93 -5.20 -1.02
CA VAL A 487 28.99 -4.44 -1.73
C VAL A 487 28.72 -2.92 -1.74
N ALA A 488 27.48 -2.49 -1.47
CA ALA A 488 27.08 -1.08 -1.44
C ALA A 488 27.17 -0.41 -0.05
N LEU A 489 27.37 -1.18 1.03
CA LEU A 489 27.55 -0.62 2.38
C LEU A 489 28.97 -0.08 2.61
N ILE A 490 29.97 -0.65 1.94
CA ILE A 490 31.38 -0.26 2.10
C ILE A 490 31.75 0.89 1.16
N SER A 491 31.23 0.91 -0.07
CA SER A 491 31.63 1.88 -1.10
C SER A 491 31.05 3.29 -0.94
N PHE A 492 30.23 3.56 0.08
CA PHE A 492 29.78 4.92 0.44
C PHE A 492 30.38 5.42 1.77
N PHE A 493 30.85 4.53 2.66
CA PHE A 493 31.47 4.92 3.93
C PHE A 493 32.99 5.12 3.82
N ASP A 494 33.70 4.38 2.96
CA ASP A 494 35.17 4.50 2.82
C ASP A 494 35.65 5.73 2.04
N ARG A 495 34.80 6.39 1.27
CA ARG A 495 35.22 7.62 0.56
C ARG A 495 35.32 8.86 1.45
N LYS A 496 34.96 8.77 2.73
CA LYS A 496 34.98 9.91 3.66
C LYS A 496 36.08 9.86 4.70
N TYR A 497 36.79 8.75 4.84
CA TYR A 497 37.94 8.63 5.73
C TYR A 497 39.05 7.91 4.99
N GLY A 498 40.00 8.68 4.46
CA GLY A 498 41.20 8.13 3.85
C GLY A 498 41.97 7.30 4.87
N ASN A 499 42.04 6.00 4.62
CA ASN A 499 43.22 5.20 4.91
C ASN A 499 43.29 4.12 3.83
N GLY A 500 44.37 4.16 3.06
CA GLY A 500 44.65 3.15 2.06
C GLY A 500 45.03 1.86 2.76
N ASP A 501 44.27 0.81 2.51
CA ASP A 501 44.75 -0.56 2.55
C ASP A 501 43.99 -1.36 1.48
N SER A 502 44.75 -1.83 0.48
CA SER A 502 44.29 -2.68 -0.60
C SER A 502 43.86 -4.05 -0.05
N ILE A 503 42.59 -4.43 -0.21
CA ILE A 503 42.10 -5.76 0.16
C ILE A 503 41.67 -6.53 -1.10
N ASN A 504 42.44 -7.60 -1.34
CA ASN A 504 42.42 -8.65 -2.36
C ASN A 504 41.14 -8.91 -3.19
N GLU A 505 41.32 -8.85 -4.51
CA GLU A 505 40.45 -9.30 -5.62
C GLU A 505 40.36 -10.84 -5.79
N SER A 506 40.46 -11.66 -4.74
CA SER A 506 40.57 -13.12 -4.89
C SER A 506 39.27 -13.92 -4.78
N GLN A 507 38.10 -13.27 -4.64
CA GLN A 507 36.79 -13.96 -4.60
C GLN A 507 35.95 -13.86 -5.88
N ASP A 508 36.37 -13.05 -6.86
CA ASP A 508 35.66 -12.93 -8.15
C ASP A 508 36.04 -14.02 -9.17
N GLU A 509 37.14 -14.75 -8.97
CA GLU A 509 37.54 -15.84 -9.89
C GLU A 509 36.73 -17.13 -9.68
N ALA A 510 36.24 -17.42 -8.47
CA ALA A 510 35.44 -18.63 -8.21
C ALA A 510 34.05 -18.62 -8.88
N SER A 511 33.58 -17.45 -9.33
CA SER A 511 32.33 -17.32 -10.10
C SER A 511 32.54 -17.48 -11.61
N ARG A 512 33.80 -17.53 -12.09
CA ARG A 512 34.16 -17.71 -13.51
C ARG A 512 34.60 -19.13 -13.86
N SER A 513 34.86 -19.98 -12.86
CA SER A 513 35.27 -21.37 -13.05
C SER A 513 34.22 -22.33 -12.47
N ILE A 514 33.20 -22.66 -13.27
CA ILE A 514 32.43 -23.89 -13.07
C ILE A 514 32.49 -24.68 -14.37
N ALA A 515 33.04 -25.88 -14.23
CA ALA A 515 33.50 -26.77 -15.27
C ALA A 515 32.43 -27.07 -16.33
N ILE A 516 32.90 -27.04 -17.58
CA ILE A 516 32.31 -27.80 -18.68
C ILE A 516 32.60 -29.26 -18.35
N GLU A 517 31.62 -29.99 -17.81
CA GLU A 517 31.65 -31.45 -17.88
C GLU A 517 30.87 -31.87 -19.12
N GLU A 518 31.59 -32.52 -20.04
CA GLU A 518 31.08 -33.17 -21.25
C GLU A 518 30.01 -34.24 -20.92
N PRO A 519 29.15 -34.62 -21.89
CA PRO A 519 28.01 -35.47 -21.61
C PRO A 519 28.43 -36.93 -21.39
N GLY A 520 28.44 -37.37 -20.14
CA GLY A 520 28.45 -38.78 -19.80
C GLY A 520 27.07 -39.41 -20.01
N HIS A 521 26.98 -40.33 -20.97
CA HIS A 521 26.06 -41.48 -20.95
C HIS A 521 26.05 -42.12 -19.55
N THR A 522 24.94 -42.49 -18.91
CA THR A 522 23.68 -43.14 -19.31
C THR A 522 22.59 -42.79 -18.31
#